data_AF-A0A5K1E296-F1
#
_entry.id   AF-A0A5K1E296-F1
#
_cell.length_a   1.000
_cell.length_b   1.000
_cell.length_c   1.000
_cell.angle_alpha   90.00
_cell.angle_beta   90.00
_cell.angle_gamma   90.00
#
_symmetry.space_group_name_H-M   'P 1'
#
loop_
_entity.id
_entity.type
_entity.pdbx_description
1 polymer ?
#
loop_
_entity_poly.entity_id
_entity_poly.type
_entity_poly.pdbx_seq_one_letter_code
_entity_poly.pdbx_strand_id
1 'polypeptide(L)'
;GSTKMVFHLLTDSENYFAMKHWFMRNSYNSATVHVENIDEHKQKYVTAGLNNILHLSASEEFRVTIGNGEDALLSPKRTEYLSVFSEAYFCLPQIFSKLKKVIVLDDDVVVQRDLSPLWNLDLEGKVIGAPEFCSVRLGHLNGYLNAGTLDLDACIWMSGLNIIDLEKWRELNLLQQYQERLQR
;
A
#
# COMPACT_ATOMS: atom_id res chain seq x y z
N GLY A 1 16.32 -26.03 0.99
CA GLY A 1 16.11 -25.73 2.42
C GLY A 1 14.75 -25.09 2.57
N SER A 2 13.96 -25.46 3.58
CA SER A 2 12.65 -24.85 3.81
C SER A 2 12.83 -23.36 4.14
N THR A 3 12.34 -22.49 3.26
CA THR A 3 12.28 -21.05 3.50
C THR A 3 11.25 -20.80 4.59
N LYS A 4 11.69 -20.28 5.74
CA LYS A 4 10.76 -19.86 6.80
C LYS A 4 10.11 -18.54 6.36
N MET A 5 8.85 -18.60 5.94
CA MET A 5 8.04 -17.41 5.70
C MET A 5 7.42 -16.92 7.02
N VAL A 6 7.43 -15.61 7.22
CA VAL A 6 6.81 -14.93 8.36
C VAL A 6 5.71 -14.04 7.81
N PHE A 7 4.51 -14.16 8.38
CA PHE A 7 3.40 -13.27 8.06
C PHE A 7 3.49 -12.04 8.95
N HIS A 8 3.62 -10.87 8.33
CA HIS A 8 3.51 -9.59 9.03
C HIS A 8 2.10 -9.06 8.83
N LEU A 9 1.30 -9.08 9.89
CA LEU A 9 -0.06 -8.54 9.89
C LEU A 9 0.01 -7.09 10.37
N LEU A 10 -0.17 -6.15 9.45
CA LEU A 10 -0.24 -4.73 9.76
C LEU A 10 -1.66 -4.36 10.19
N THR A 11 -1.79 -3.62 11.28
CA THR A 11 -3.08 -3.13 11.78
C THR A 11 -2.93 -1.80 12.51
N ASP A 12 -4.03 -1.10 12.76
CA ASP A 12 -4.06 0.15 13.52
C ASP A 12 -3.96 -0.10 15.05
N SER A 13 -3.83 0.99 15.81
CA SER A 13 -3.75 0.91 17.28
C SER A 13 -5.00 0.35 17.95
N GLU A 14 -6.19 0.52 17.35
CA GLU A 14 -7.47 0.09 17.93
C GLU A 14 -7.59 -1.43 17.88
N ASN A 15 -7.17 -2.03 16.77
CA ASN A 15 -7.24 -3.45 16.50
C ASN A 15 -6.00 -4.22 16.98
N TYR A 16 -4.85 -3.55 17.16
CA TYR A 16 -3.56 -4.16 17.50
C TYR A 16 -3.61 -5.18 18.63
N PHE A 17 -4.11 -4.79 19.81
CA PHE A 17 -4.11 -5.68 20.98
C PHE A 17 -5.06 -6.86 20.80
N ALA A 18 -6.20 -6.65 20.16
CA ALA A 18 -7.17 -7.71 19.88
C ALA A 18 -6.60 -8.74 18.90
N MET A 19 -6.02 -8.29 17.78
CA MET A 19 -5.38 -9.16 16.79
C MET A 19 -4.17 -9.90 17.37
N LYS A 20 -3.29 -9.18 18.09
CA LYS A 20 -2.13 -9.79 18.77
C LYS A 20 -2.59 -10.90 19.72
N HIS A 21 -3.62 -10.64 20.53
CA HIS A 21 -4.20 -11.65 21.41
C HIS A 21 -4.79 -12.83 20.62
N TRP A 22 -5.49 -12.57 19.52
CA TRP A 22 -6.06 -13.63 18.68
C TRP A 22 -4.99 -14.58 18.14
N PHE A 23 -3.94 -14.06 17.51
CA PHE A 23 -2.88 -14.87 16.91
C PHE A 23 -1.93 -15.50 17.94
N MET A 24 -1.88 -14.99 19.18
CA MET A 24 -1.22 -15.70 20.28
C MET A 24 -2.02 -16.94 20.75
N ARG A 25 -3.36 -16.88 20.69
CA ARG A 25 -4.24 -18.00 21.10
C ARG A 25 -4.47 -19.01 19.99
N ASN A 26 -4.54 -18.55 18.75
CA ASN A 26 -4.87 -19.37 17.59
C ASN A 26 -3.60 -19.56 16.76
N SER A 27 -3.00 -20.75 16.87
CA SER A 27 -1.85 -21.13 16.05
C SER A 27 -2.30 -21.78 14.74
N TYR A 28 -1.63 -21.45 13.65
CA TYR A 28 -1.91 -21.98 12.32
C TYR A 28 -0.73 -22.83 11.87
N ASN A 29 -0.75 -24.12 12.23
CA ASN A 29 0.36 -25.05 12.00
C ASN A 29 1.69 -24.49 12.52
N SER A 30 2.72 -24.43 11.67
CA SER A 30 4.04 -23.87 11.97
C SER A 30 4.22 -22.42 11.47
N ALA A 31 3.15 -21.75 11.06
CA ALA A 31 3.23 -20.38 10.58
C ALA A 31 3.60 -19.42 11.72
N THR A 32 4.53 -18.52 11.45
CA THR A 32 4.87 -17.43 12.37
C THR A 32 4.12 -16.18 11.92
N VAL A 33 3.29 -15.63 12.80
CA VAL A 33 2.52 -14.39 12.56
C VAL A 33 3.02 -13.31 13.50
N HIS A 34 3.53 -12.22 12.95
CA HIS A 34 3.92 -11.01 13.67
C HIS A 34 2.85 -9.95 13.42
N VAL A 35 2.12 -9.59 14.48
CA VAL A 35 1.16 -8.48 14.44
C VAL A 35 1.92 -7.20 14.76
N GLU A 36 1.83 -6.22 13.87
CA GLU A 36 2.54 -4.94 13.94
C GLU A 36 1.53 -3.79 13.95
N ASN A 37 1.71 -2.82 14.84
CA ASN A 37 0.91 -1.61 14.87
C ASN A 37 1.51 -0.57 13.92
N ILE A 38 0.79 -0.24 12.86
CA ILE A 38 1.23 0.72 11.85
C ILE A 38 1.40 2.13 12.44
N ASP A 39 0.66 2.48 13.49
CA ASP A 39 0.70 3.79 14.13
C ASP A 39 1.97 3.99 14.95
N GLU A 40 2.59 2.92 15.46
CA GLU A 40 3.87 3.01 16.17
C GLU A 40 5.01 3.43 15.22
N HIS A 41 4.80 3.28 13.92
CA HIS A 41 5.73 3.74 12.90
C HIS A 41 5.44 5.17 12.42
N LYS A 42 4.45 5.88 13.00
CA LYS A 42 4.14 7.29 12.66
C LYS A 42 5.36 8.18 12.67
N GLN A 43 6.24 8.03 13.66
CA GLN A 43 7.47 8.82 13.73
C GLN A 43 8.41 8.54 12.55
N LYS A 44 8.45 7.31 12.02
CA LYS A 44 9.22 6.98 10.82
C LYS A 44 8.61 7.62 9.57
N TYR A 45 7.29 7.73 9.48
CA TYR A 45 6.61 8.43 8.38
C TYR A 45 6.92 9.92 8.41
N VAL A 46 6.80 10.53 9.59
CA VAL A 46 7.12 11.95 9.84
C VAL A 46 8.60 12.22 9.50
N THR A 47 9.51 11.39 10.01
CA THR A 47 10.96 11.54 9.75
C THR A 47 11.31 11.30 8.29
N ALA A 48 10.55 10.46 7.60
CA ALA A 48 10.72 10.27 6.18
C ALA A 48 10.32 11.51 5.37
N GLY A 49 9.62 12.50 5.93
CA GLY A 49 9.13 13.69 5.24
C GLY A 49 7.67 13.59 4.76
N LEU A 50 6.95 12.56 5.21
CA LEU A 50 5.56 12.29 4.85
C LEU A 50 4.58 13.00 5.81
N ASN A 51 4.92 14.20 6.27
CA ASN A 51 4.11 14.93 7.26
C ASN A 51 2.68 15.22 6.75
N ASN A 52 2.49 15.36 5.44
CA ASN A 52 1.17 15.55 4.83
C ASN A 52 0.36 14.25 4.72
N ILE A 53 1.03 13.10 4.92
CA ILE A 53 0.44 11.76 4.93
C ILE A 53 -0.06 11.42 6.37
N LEU A 54 -0.10 12.41 7.28
CA LEU A 54 -0.72 12.27 8.60
C LEU A 54 -2.23 11.95 8.55
N HIS A 55 -2.85 11.95 7.36
CA HIS A 55 -4.18 11.37 7.15
C HIS A 55 -4.24 9.84 7.34
N LEU A 56 -3.09 9.17 7.45
CA LEU A 56 -2.92 7.77 7.89
C LEU A 56 -3.49 7.46 9.30
N SER A 57 -3.98 8.45 10.05
CA SER A 57 -4.56 8.22 11.38
C SER A 57 -6.05 7.93 11.37
N ALA A 58 -6.71 7.95 10.22
CA ALA A 58 -8.12 7.67 10.11
C ALA A 58 -8.35 6.16 9.99
N SER A 59 -8.70 5.47 11.08
CA SER A 59 -9.09 4.05 11.04
C SER A 59 -10.27 3.72 10.09
N GLU A 60 -10.87 4.74 9.47
CA GLU A 60 -12.02 4.64 8.57
C GLU A 60 -11.67 5.20 7.19
N GLU A 61 -12.17 4.54 6.13
CA GLU A 61 -12.20 5.12 4.79
C GLU A 61 -13.17 6.31 4.78
N PHE A 62 -12.64 7.53 4.75
CA PHE A 62 -13.48 8.72 4.65
C PHE A 62 -13.69 9.12 3.19
N ARG A 63 -14.96 9.32 2.84
CA ARG A 63 -15.34 9.99 1.60
C ARG A 63 -15.58 11.47 1.88
N VAL A 64 -14.59 12.31 1.58
CA VAL A 64 -14.72 13.76 1.74
C VAL A 64 -15.12 14.37 0.41
N THR A 65 -16.27 15.05 0.36
CA THR A 65 -16.67 15.84 -0.81
C THR A 65 -16.41 17.31 -0.51
N ILE A 66 -15.39 17.89 -1.13
CA ILE A 66 -15.06 19.31 -0.96
C ILE A 66 -15.80 20.10 -2.04
N GLY A 67 -16.67 21.00 -1.61
CA GLY A 67 -17.28 22.03 -2.45
C GLY A 67 -16.72 23.40 -2.06
N ASN A 68 -16.15 24.14 -3.01
CA ASN A 68 -15.80 25.52 -2.77
C ASN A 68 -17.09 26.36 -2.70
N GLY A 69 -17.17 27.25 -1.71
CA GLY A 69 -18.37 28.01 -1.41
C GLY A 69 -18.96 28.82 -2.58
N GLU A 70 -20.25 29.11 -2.40
CA GLU A 70 -21.22 29.89 -3.20
C GLU A 70 -21.59 29.43 -4.63
N ASP A 71 -20.78 28.60 -5.31
CA ASP A 71 -21.18 27.99 -6.61
C ASP A 71 -21.01 26.45 -6.62
N ALA A 72 -21.65 25.80 -5.64
CA ALA A 72 -21.63 24.35 -5.43
C ALA A 72 -22.31 23.52 -6.55
N LEU A 73 -22.88 24.17 -7.57
CA LEU A 73 -23.54 23.53 -8.71
C LEU A 73 -22.64 23.46 -9.96
N LEU A 74 -21.60 24.30 -10.06
CA LEU A 74 -20.75 24.42 -11.26
C LEU A 74 -19.27 24.11 -11.01
N SER A 75 -18.83 24.04 -9.75
CA SER A 75 -17.47 23.61 -9.41
C SER A 75 -17.35 22.07 -9.42
N PRO A 76 -16.26 21.49 -9.97
CA PRO A 76 -16.03 20.06 -9.92
C PRO A 76 -15.99 19.59 -8.46
N LYS A 77 -16.96 18.76 -8.06
CA LYS A 77 -16.95 18.13 -6.74
C LYS A 77 -15.78 17.15 -6.68
N ARG A 78 -14.75 17.50 -5.91
CA ARG A 78 -13.61 16.60 -5.66
C ARG A 78 -14.01 15.66 -4.52
N THR A 79 -14.09 14.37 -4.83
CA THR A 79 -14.22 13.32 -3.81
C THR A 79 -12.82 12.80 -3.51
N GLU A 80 -12.38 12.94 -2.28
CA GLU A 80 -11.15 12.34 -1.79
C GLU A 80 -11.48 11.09 -0.98
N TYR A 81 -10.81 9.99 -1.32
CA TYR A 81 -10.84 8.74 -0.57
C TYR A 81 -9.54 8.67 0.22
N LEU A 82 -9.66 8.79 1.54
CA LEU A 82 -8.53 8.74 2.45
C LEU A 82 -8.52 7.33 3.06
N SER A 83 -7.56 6.51 2.65
CA SER A 83 -7.35 5.17 3.23
C SER A 83 -5.93 5.06 3.72
N VAL A 84 -5.78 4.63 4.99
CA VAL A 84 -4.51 4.45 5.69
C VAL A 84 -3.63 3.44 4.96
N PHE A 85 -4.25 2.39 4.41
CA PHE A 85 -3.50 1.28 3.84
C PHE A 85 -2.95 1.60 2.45
N SER A 86 -3.62 2.47 1.67
CA SER A 86 -3.15 2.93 0.36
C SER A 86 -1.81 3.66 0.44
N GLU A 87 -1.64 4.51 1.45
CA GLU A 87 -0.42 5.30 1.66
C GLU A 87 0.67 4.51 2.39
N ALA A 88 0.29 3.50 3.18
CA ALA A 88 1.22 2.58 3.85
C ALA A 88 2.18 1.88 2.88
N TYR A 89 1.75 1.62 1.63
CA TYR A 89 2.58 1.02 0.58
C TYR A 89 3.91 1.75 0.38
N PHE A 90 3.89 3.09 0.37
CA PHE A 90 5.09 3.90 0.19
C PHE A 90 6.02 3.85 1.41
N CYS A 91 5.49 3.47 2.57
CA CYS A 91 6.22 3.39 3.83
C CYS A 91 6.79 2.00 4.13
N LEU A 92 6.37 0.96 3.42
CA LEU A 92 6.85 -0.41 3.61
C LEU A 92 8.38 -0.52 3.70
N PRO A 93 9.19 0.19 2.89
CA PRO A 93 10.65 0.12 3.00
C PRO A 93 11.21 0.65 4.34
N GLN A 94 10.48 1.54 5.03
CA GLN A 94 10.85 2.11 6.33
C GLN A 94 10.30 1.31 7.51
N ILE A 95 9.09 0.77 7.37
CA ILE A 95 8.48 -0.18 8.31
C ILE A 95 9.39 -1.41 8.40
N PHE A 96 9.69 -2.00 7.25
CA PHE A 96 10.49 -3.22 7.11
C PHE A 96 11.91 -2.95 6.57
N SER A 97 12.66 -2.09 7.27
CA SER A 97 14.01 -1.66 6.85
C SER A 97 15.04 -2.79 6.70
N LYS A 98 14.81 -3.93 7.35
CA LYS A 98 15.70 -5.10 7.31
C LYS A 98 15.30 -6.13 6.25
N LEU A 99 14.10 -6.03 5.68
CA LEU A 99 13.62 -6.96 4.66
C LEU A 99 14.04 -6.49 3.27
N LYS A 100 14.38 -7.45 2.41
CA LYS A 100 14.76 -7.18 1.00
C LYS A 100 13.56 -7.23 0.07
N LYS A 101 12.63 -8.16 0.31
CA LYS A 101 11.46 -8.40 -0.54
C LYS A 101 10.26 -8.75 0.34
N VAL A 102 9.06 -8.36 -0.08
CA VAL A 102 7.79 -8.74 0.56
C VAL A 102 6.75 -9.12 -0.49
N ILE A 103 5.79 -9.96 -0.11
CA ILE A 103 4.52 -10.11 -0.84
C ILE A 103 3.46 -9.42 0.03
N VAL A 104 2.80 -8.43 -0.54
CA VAL A 104 1.69 -7.72 0.10
C VAL A 104 0.39 -8.35 -0.34
N LEU A 105 -0.49 -8.59 0.62
CA LEU A 105 -1.82 -9.15 0.47
C LEU A 105 -2.78 -8.22 1.21
N ASP A 106 -3.85 -7.78 0.54
CA ASP A 106 -4.94 -7.08 1.22
C ASP A 106 -5.71 -8.06 2.14
N ASP A 107 -6.49 -7.50 3.06
CA ASP A 107 -7.24 -8.24 4.08
C ASP A 107 -8.41 -9.06 3.50
N ASP A 108 -8.86 -8.74 2.29
CA ASP A 108 -9.89 -9.45 1.54
C ASP A 108 -9.35 -10.56 0.61
N VAL A 109 -8.03 -10.82 0.63
CA VAL A 109 -7.39 -11.82 -0.24
C VAL A 109 -7.42 -13.22 0.35
N VAL A 110 -7.92 -14.18 -0.43
CA VAL A 110 -7.88 -15.62 -0.07
C VAL A 110 -6.79 -16.35 -0.87
N VAL A 111 -5.76 -16.81 -0.17
CA VAL A 111 -4.67 -17.60 -0.76
C VAL A 111 -5.02 -19.09 -0.74
N GLN A 112 -5.19 -19.67 -1.92
CA GLN A 112 -5.55 -21.10 -2.09
C GLN A 112 -4.38 -22.00 -2.50
N ARG A 113 -3.24 -21.41 -2.85
CA ARG A 113 -2.06 -22.12 -3.36
C ARG A 113 -0.79 -21.56 -2.75
N ASP A 114 0.28 -22.34 -2.85
CA ASP A 114 1.61 -21.96 -2.38
C ASP A 114 2.11 -20.67 -3.07
N LEU A 115 2.61 -19.72 -2.27
CA LEU A 115 3.12 -18.42 -2.74
C LEU A 115 4.59 -18.47 -3.16
N SER A 116 5.29 -19.59 -2.99
CA SER A 116 6.72 -19.70 -3.34
C SER A 116 7.01 -19.35 -4.80
N PRO A 117 6.16 -19.69 -5.80
CA PRO A 117 6.36 -19.23 -7.17
C PRO A 117 6.39 -17.71 -7.29
N LEU A 118 5.52 -16.99 -6.56
CA LEU A 118 5.51 -15.53 -6.53
C LEU A 118 6.74 -14.97 -5.79
N TRP A 119 7.12 -15.58 -4.67
CA TRP A 119 8.30 -15.17 -3.91
C TRP A 119 9.60 -15.27 -4.72
N ASN A 120 9.73 -16.35 -5.49
CA ASN A 120 10.89 -16.64 -6.32
C ASN A 120 10.83 -15.98 -7.71
N LEU A 121 9.80 -15.19 -8.00
CA LEU A 121 9.69 -14.47 -9.25
C LEU A 121 10.87 -13.49 -9.38
N ASP A 122 11.52 -13.55 -10.54
CA ASP A 122 12.49 -12.53 -10.97
C ASP A 122 11.71 -11.30 -11.41
N LEU A 123 11.98 -10.16 -10.75
CA LEU A 123 11.35 -8.89 -11.09
C LEU A 123 12.10 -8.16 -12.20
N GLU A 124 13.17 -8.74 -12.76
CA GLU A 124 13.92 -8.18 -13.90
C GLU A 124 14.39 -6.74 -13.62
N GLY A 125 14.82 -6.49 -12.38
CA GLY A 125 15.27 -5.18 -11.90
C GLY A 125 14.14 -4.17 -11.64
N LYS A 126 12.87 -4.55 -11.77
CA LYS A 126 11.71 -3.74 -11.38
C LYS A 126 11.47 -3.81 -9.88
N VAL A 127 10.85 -2.77 -9.35
CA VAL A 127 10.59 -2.63 -7.90
C VAL A 127 9.32 -3.39 -7.48
N ILE A 128 8.31 -3.43 -8.35
CA ILE A 128 7.01 -4.03 -8.07
C ILE A 128 6.66 -5.02 -9.18
N GLY A 129 6.20 -6.21 -8.79
CA GLY A 129 5.48 -7.15 -9.64
C GLY A 129 4.02 -7.21 -9.19
N ALA A 130 3.10 -7.08 -10.15
CA ALA A 130 1.67 -6.96 -9.89
C ALA A 130 0.85 -7.73 -10.93
N PRO A 131 -0.35 -8.22 -10.58
CA PRO A 131 -1.30 -8.72 -11.57
C PRO A 131 -1.85 -7.56 -12.42
N GLU A 132 -1.77 -7.74 -13.73
CA GLU A 132 -2.36 -6.82 -14.69
C GLU A 132 -3.88 -7.02 -14.77
N PHE A 133 -4.63 -5.93 -14.89
CA PHE A 133 -6.07 -5.92 -15.03
C PHE A 133 -6.49 -5.04 -16.22
N CYS A 134 -6.58 -5.65 -17.40
CA CYS A 134 -6.91 -4.95 -18.65
C CYS A 134 -8.41 -4.71 -18.90
N SER A 135 -9.31 -5.22 -18.04
CA SER A 135 -10.74 -4.91 -18.15
C SER A 135 -11.03 -3.44 -17.89
N VAL A 136 -10.12 -2.74 -17.21
CA VAL A 136 -10.10 -1.28 -17.08
C VAL A 136 -8.82 -0.75 -17.69
N ARG A 137 -8.94 0.22 -18.58
CA ARG A 137 -7.81 0.92 -19.18
C ARG A 137 -7.64 2.29 -18.53
N LEU A 138 -6.42 2.81 -18.56
CA LEU A 138 -6.11 4.12 -17.98
C LEU A 138 -6.93 5.25 -18.60
N GLY A 139 -7.30 5.14 -19.88
CA GLY A 139 -8.18 6.08 -20.57
C GLY A 139 -9.58 6.19 -19.96
N HIS A 140 -10.09 5.11 -19.35
CA HIS A 140 -11.35 5.17 -18.60
C HIS A 140 -11.25 6.04 -17.33
N LEU A 141 -10.03 6.28 -16.85
CA LEU A 141 -9.74 7.10 -15.66
C LEU A 141 -9.28 8.52 -16.01
N ASN A 142 -9.23 8.90 -17.29
CA ASN A 142 -8.74 10.19 -17.75
C ASN A 142 -9.51 11.40 -17.15
N GLY A 143 -10.77 11.22 -16.75
CA GLY A 143 -11.53 12.27 -16.06
C GLY A 143 -11.10 12.52 -14.61
N TYR A 144 -10.40 11.55 -14.00
CA TYR A 144 -9.91 11.61 -12.61
C TYR A 144 -8.42 11.90 -12.53
N LEU A 145 -7.68 11.57 -13.59
CA LEU A 145 -6.24 11.76 -13.69
C LEU A 145 -5.99 13.01 -14.55
N ASN A 146 -5.18 13.97 -14.09
CA ASN A 146 -4.68 15.07 -14.92
C ASN A 146 -3.65 14.52 -15.93
N ALA A 147 -4.12 13.68 -16.84
CA ALA A 147 -3.40 12.65 -17.57
C ALA A 147 -2.92 13.10 -18.95
N GLY A 148 -2.54 14.36 -19.11
CA GLY A 148 -2.14 14.93 -20.40
C GLY A 148 -0.99 14.21 -21.11
N THR A 149 -0.28 13.30 -20.42
CA THR A 149 0.86 12.53 -20.94
C THR A 149 0.75 11.01 -20.75
N LEU A 150 -0.41 10.48 -20.35
CA LEU A 150 -0.57 9.04 -20.08
C LEU A 150 -1.03 8.28 -21.33
N ASP A 151 -0.55 7.04 -21.48
CA ASP A 151 -1.06 6.10 -22.48
C ASP A 151 -2.46 5.63 -22.07
N LEU A 152 -3.47 6.05 -22.83
CA LEU A 152 -4.87 5.77 -22.55
C LEU A 152 -5.23 4.28 -22.73
N ASP A 153 -4.43 3.54 -23.49
CA ASP A 153 -4.65 2.12 -23.74
C ASP A 153 -3.92 1.20 -22.76
N ALA A 154 -3.08 1.77 -21.88
CA ALA A 154 -2.37 1.02 -20.86
C ALA A 154 -3.35 0.34 -19.90
N CYS A 155 -3.08 -0.94 -19.60
CA CYS A 155 -3.79 -1.67 -18.56
C CYS A 155 -3.39 -1.13 -17.19
N ILE A 156 -4.34 -1.16 -16.25
CA ILE A 156 -4.04 -0.88 -14.85
C ILE A 156 -3.54 -2.15 -14.16
N TRP A 157 -2.92 -1.99 -13.01
CA TRP A 157 -2.56 -3.08 -12.10
C TRP A 157 -3.24 -2.85 -10.76
N MET A 158 -3.52 -3.93 -10.03
CA MET A 158 -4.20 -3.86 -8.75
C MET A 158 -3.22 -3.88 -7.58
N SER A 159 -3.51 -3.11 -6.53
CA SER A 159 -2.69 -3.05 -5.32
C SER A 159 -2.84 -4.27 -4.40
N GLY A 160 -3.93 -5.04 -4.48
CA GLY A 160 -4.22 -6.05 -3.44
C GLY A 160 -3.36 -7.33 -3.42
N LEU A 161 -2.53 -7.54 -4.44
CA LEU A 161 -1.50 -8.59 -4.43
C LEU A 161 -0.27 -8.07 -5.14
N ASN A 162 0.81 -7.80 -4.41
CA ASN A 162 2.03 -7.25 -4.99
C ASN A 162 3.29 -7.90 -4.44
N ILE A 163 4.27 -8.11 -5.31
CA ILE A 163 5.63 -8.49 -4.92
C ILE A 163 6.47 -7.22 -4.96
N ILE A 164 7.03 -6.82 -3.83
CA ILE A 164 7.78 -5.56 -3.72
C ILE A 164 9.22 -5.86 -3.32
N ASP A 165 10.16 -5.40 -4.14
CA ASP A 165 11.58 -5.35 -3.82
C ASP A 165 11.90 -4.09 -3.02
N LEU A 166 11.95 -4.24 -1.70
CA LEU A 166 12.23 -3.16 -0.76
C LEU A 166 13.69 -2.69 -0.86
N GLU A 167 14.63 -3.56 -1.25
CA GLU A 167 16.03 -3.19 -1.46
C GLU A 167 16.14 -2.27 -2.67
N LYS A 168 15.58 -2.67 -3.82
CA LYS A 168 15.53 -1.85 -5.04
C LYS A 168 14.77 -0.54 -4.82
N TRP A 169 13.67 -0.57 -4.07
CA TRP A 169 12.91 0.63 -3.72
C TRP A 169 13.78 1.67 -3.00
N ARG A 170 14.59 1.23 -2.03
CA ARG A 170 15.52 2.08 -1.29
C ARG A 170 16.66 2.57 -2.18
N GLU A 171 17.26 1.70 -3.00
CA GLU A 171 18.33 2.08 -3.95
C GLU A 171 17.92 3.22 -4.88
N LEU A 172 16.66 3.19 -5.35
CA LEU A 172 16.12 4.20 -6.26
C LEU A 172 15.55 5.43 -5.55
N ASN A 173 15.58 5.47 -4.20
CA ASN A 173 15.02 6.56 -3.39
C ASN A 173 13.58 6.93 -3.79
N LEU A 174 12.73 5.94 -4.12
CA LEU A 174 11.39 6.20 -4.68
C LEU A 174 10.49 6.94 -3.70
N LEU A 175 10.68 6.77 -2.38
CA LEU A 175 9.93 7.51 -1.37
C LEU A 175 10.18 9.02 -1.48
N GLN A 176 11.44 9.41 -1.67
CA GLN A 176 11.81 10.81 -1.84
C GLN A 176 11.22 11.38 -3.14
N GLN A 177 11.32 10.64 -4.24
CA GLN A 177 10.74 11.06 -5.53
C GLN A 177 9.21 11.23 -5.45
N TYR A 178 8.53 10.37 -4.70
CA TYR A 178 7.10 10.47 -4.47
C TYR A 178 6.75 11.77 -3.71
N GLN A 179 7.52 12.11 -2.67
CA GLN A 179 7.33 13.34 -1.90
C GLN A 179 7.52 14.60 -2.72
N GLU A 180 8.57 14.64 -3.55
CA GLU A 180 8.84 15.77 -4.44
C GLU A 180 7.68 16.01 -5.43
N ARG A 181 6.93 14.97 -5.78
CA ARG A 181 5.73 15.07 -6.63
C ARG A 181 4.48 15.52 -5.87
N LEU A 182 4.35 15.18 -4.59
CA LEU A 182 3.22 15.62 -3.76
C LEU A 182 3.29 17.12 -3.39
N GLN A 183 4.48 17.72 -3.42
CA GLN A 183 4.69 19.14 -3.11
C GLN A 183 4.54 20.08 -4.32
N ARG A 184 4.30 19.53 -5.52
CA ARG A 184 4.05 20.29 -6.75
C ARG A 184 2.56 20.37 -7.06
#